data_AF-A0A7S2C1A1-F1
#
_entry.id   AF-A0A7S2C1A1-F1
#
_cell.length_a   1.000
_cell.length_b   1.000
_cell.length_c   1.000
_cell.angle_alpha   90.00
_cell.angle_beta   90.00
_cell.angle_gamma   90.00
#
_symmetry.space_group_name_H-M   'P 1'
#
loop_
_entity.id
_entity.type
_entity.pdbx_description
1 polymer ?
#
loop_
_entity_poly.entity_id
_entity_poly.type
_entity_poly.pdbx_seq_one_letter_code
_entity_poly.pdbx_strand_id
1 'polypeptide(L)'
;AHRAACSGEYDEMMYEKPKRWVLKSPLHIGHVSELAEVFPDAVVVWMHRPCKSSVPSWASLTRAVDDLIEDDVQDLKSLGQEVLRYTRWSVKRAIDALDDLEAKGS
;
A
#
# COMPACT_ATOMS: atom_id res chain seq x y z
N ALA A 1 -10.09 26.91 1.49
CA ALA A 1 -11.29 26.85 2.33
C ALA A 1 -11.85 25.43 2.31
N HIS A 2 -11.64 24.67 3.38
CA HIS A 2 -12.61 23.75 3.96
C HIS A 2 -12.11 23.40 5.36
N ARG A 3 -12.67 24.07 6.36
CA ARG A 3 -12.52 23.73 7.77
C ARG A 3 -13.45 22.55 8.05
N ALA A 4 -12.93 21.48 8.62
CA ALA A 4 -13.65 20.67 9.59
C ALA A 4 -12.89 20.84 10.91
N ALA A 5 -13.38 21.74 11.76
CA ALA A 5 -12.86 21.92 13.11
C ALA A 5 -13.57 20.89 14.00
N CYS A 6 -12.86 19.83 14.40
CA CYS A 6 -13.29 19.04 15.54
C CYS A 6 -12.96 19.83 16.81
N SER A 7 -13.97 20.50 17.37
CA SER A 7 -13.88 21.15 18.68
C SER A 7 -13.97 20.08 19.77
N GLY A 8 -12.82 19.72 20.35
CA GLY A 8 -12.71 18.92 21.56
C GLY A 8 -11.48 19.37 22.35
N GLU A 9 -11.56 19.32 23.68
CA GLU A 9 -10.60 19.82 24.69
C GLU A 9 -9.23 19.11 24.72
N TYR A 10 -8.71 18.65 23.58
CA TYR A 10 -7.43 17.94 23.46
C TYR A 10 -6.42 18.66 22.55
N ASP A 11 -6.47 19.99 22.49
CA ASP A 11 -5.63 20.82 21.60
C ASP A 11 -4.19 21.04 22.12
N GLU A 12 -3.79 20.47 23.26
CA GLU A 12 -2.49 20.71 23.92
C GLU A 12 -1.45 19.59 23.79
N MET A 13 -1.56 18.73 22.76
CA MET A 13 -0.39 18.03 22.21
C MET A 13 -0.14 18.53 20.79
N MET A 14 0.28 19.80 20.68
CA MET A 14 0.71 20.42 19.43
C MET A 14 2.00 19.77 18.93
N TYR A 15 1.89 18.58 18.33
CA TYR A 15 2.85 18.18 17.32
C TYR A 15 2.71 19.19 16.19
N GLU A 16 3.76 20.01 15.97
CA GLU A 16 3.85 20.82 14.76
C GLU A 16 3.56 19.92 13.56
N LYS A 17 2.63 20.35 12.69
CA LYS A 17 2.29 19.57 11.51
C LYS A 17 3.56 19.31 10.69
N PRO A 18 3.80 18.06 10.27
CA PRO A 18 5.04 17.70 9.60
C PRO A 18 5.19 18.50 8.30
N LYS A 19 6.40 19.04 8.07
CA LYS A 19 6.73 19.82 6.86
C LYS A 19 6.70 18.97 5.58
N ARG A 20 6.81 17.65 5.70
CA ARG A 20 6.73 16.67 4.61
C ARG A 20 5.95 15.45 5.08
N TRP A 21 5.02 15.00 4.26
CA TRP A 21 4.26 13.79 4.53
C TRP A 21 5.10 12.55 4.22
N VAL A 22 5.04 11.56 5.11
CA VAL A 22 5.62 10.23 4.91
C VAL A 22 4.48 9.24 5.01
N LEU A 23 4.20 8.56 3.90
CA LEU A 23 3.09 7.62 3.78
C LEU A 23 3.63 6.21 3.55
N LYS A 24 2.92 5.20 4.05
CA LYS A 24 3.28 3.79 3.85
C LYS A 24 2.04 2.92 3.77
N SER A 25 1.88 2.26 2.64
CA SER A 25 0.95 1.15 2.46
C SER A 25 1.55 0.17 1.45
N PRO A 26 1.56 -1.15 1.73
CA PRO A 26 2.03 -2.13 0.75
C PRO A 26 1.19 -2.13 -0.54
N LEU A 27 -0.04 -1.63 -0.49
CA LEU A 27 -0.94 -1.57 -1.64
C LEU A 27 -0.52 -0.52 -2.68
N HIS A 28 0.29 0.47 -2.30
CA HIS A 28 0.78 1.53 -3.20
C HIS A 28 1.56 1.00 -4.40
N ILE A 29 2.19 -0.16 -4.28
CA ILE A 29 3.03 -0.74 -5.34
C ILE A 29 2.22 -0.96 -6.63
N GLY A 30 0.97 -1.42 -6.53
CA GLY A 30 0.11 -1.59 -7.70
C GLY A 30 -0.40 -0.28 -8.32
N HIS A 31 -0.08 0.89 -7.74
CA HIS A 31 -0.68 2.18 -8.09
C HIS A 31 0.36 3.30 -8.25
N VAL A 32 1.60 2.95 -8.63
CA VAL A 32 2.69 3.94 -8.78
C VAL A 32 2.36 4.99 -9.83
N SER A 33 1.68 4.62 -10.93
CA SER A 33 1.27 5.57 -11.97
C SER A 33 0.30 6.63 -11.42
N GLU A 34 -0.69 6.20 -10.64
CA GLU A 34 -1.69 7.08 -10.03
C GLU A 34 -1.06 7.97 -8.95
N LEU A 35 -0.09 7.45 -8.20
CA LEU A 35 0.68 8.25 -7.25
C LEU A 35 1.49 9.34 -7.95
N ALA A 36 2.14 9.03 -9.07
CA ALA A 36 2.89 10.01 -9.84
C ALA A 36 1.98 11.07 -10.50
N GLU A 37 0.75 10.73 -10.85
CA GLU A 37 -0.25 11.67 -11.37
C GLU A 37 -0.73 12.64 -10.29
N VAL A 38 -1.12 12.12 -9.11
CA VAL A 38 -1.71 12.94 -8.03
C VAL A 38 -0.65 13.68 -7.23
N PHE A 39 0.55 13.11 -7.09
CA PHE A 39 1.69 13.68 -6.38
C PHE A 39 2.93 13.69 -7.29
N PRO A 40 3.03 14.63 -8.24
CA PRO A 40 4.12 14.67 -9.21
C PRO A 40 5.53 14.86 -8.58
N ASP A 41 5.59 15.37 -7.35
CA ASP A 41 6.81 15.55 -6.56
C ASP A 41 7.04 14.42 -5.53
N ALA A 42 6.23 13.34 -5.57
CA ALA A 42 6.39 12.23 -4.66
C ALA A 42 7.71 11.49 -4.87
N VAL A 43 8.36 11.18 -3.75
CA VAL A 43 9.48 10.25 -3.71
C VAL A 43 8.96 8.89 -3.28
N VAL A 44 8.95 7.92 -4.20
CA VAL A 44 8.55 6.54 -3.92
C VAL A 44 9.77 5.71 -3.52
N VAL A 45 9.71 5.11 -2.33
CA VAL A 45 10.72 4.17 -1.86
C VAL A 45 10.16 2.75 -1.97
N TRP A 46 10.65 1.97 -2.93
CA TRP A 46 10.21 0.58 -3.12
C TRP A 46 11.11 -0.40 -2.34
N MET A 47 10.52 -1.06 -1.35
CA MET A 47 11.20 -2.08 -0.54
C MET A 47 11.16 -3.45 -1.21
N HIS A 48 12.29 -4.17 -1.22
CA HIS A 48 12.39 -5.53 -1.79
C HIS A 48 12.61 -6.60 -0.71
N ARG A 49 11.91 -7.73 -0.87
CA ARG A 49 12.07 -8.95 -0.05
C ARG A 49 11.83 -10.18 -0.94
N PRO A 50 12.59 -11.29 -0.80
CA PRO A 50 12.37 -12.47 -1.63
C PRO A 50 10.94 -13.01 -1.55
N CYS A 51 10.29 -13.21 -2.71
CA CYS A 51 8.90 -13.66 -2.82
C CYS A 51 8.62 -14.96 -2.06
N LYS A 52 9.60 -15.88 -2.04
CA LYS A 52 9.55 -17.14 -1.27
C LYS A 52 9.31 -16.95 0.24
N SER A 53 9.55 -15.75 0.75
CA SER A 53 9.37 -15.40 2.17
C SER A 53 8.30 -14.33 2.39
N SER A 54 8.15 -13.37 1.47
CA SER A 54 7.16 -12.29 1.60
C SER A 54 5.75 -12.73 1.26
N VAL A 55 5.55 -13.57 0.24
CA VAL A 55 4.21 -14.00 -0.19
C VAL A 55 3.52 -14.89 0.87
N PRO A 56 4.17 -15.92 1.44
CA PRO A 56 3.56 -16.70 2.52
C PRO A 56 3.25 -15.83 3.75
N SER A 57 4.15 -14.88 4.07
CA SER A 57 3.94 -13.94 5.17
C SER A 57 2.73 -13.03 4.94
N TRP A 58 2.49 -12.59 3.69
CA TRP A 58 1.29 -11.83 3.33
C TRP A 58 0.04 -12.70 3.46
N ALA A 59 0.07 -13.94 2.98
CA ALA A 59 -1.06 -14.86 3.11
C ALA A 59 -1.42 -15.16 4.57
N SER A 60 -0.43 -15.32 5.46
CA SER A 60 -0.68 -15.47 6.89
C SER A 60 -1.33 -14.25 7.51
N LEU A 61 -0.94 -13.04 7.09
CA LEU A 61 -1.57 -11.80 7.55
C LEU A 61 -3.00 -11.66 7.01
N THR A 62 -3.22 -11.91 5.72
CA THR A 62 -4.56 -11.87 5.12
C THR A 62 -5.49 -12.84 5.83
N ARG A 63 -5.06 -14.09 6.04
CA ARG A 63 -5.82 -15.06 6.84
C ARG A 63 -6.18 -14.52 8.21
N ALA A 64 -5.22 -13.94 8.93
CA ALA A 64 -5.47 -13.46 10.30
C ALA A 64 -6.50 -12.32 10.34
N VAL A 65 -6.60 -11.54 9.26
CA VAL A 65 -7.64 -10.52 9.09
C VAL A 65 -8.97 -11.17 8.71
N ASP A 66 -8.96 -12.13 7.79
CA ASP A 66 -10.18 -12.84 7.36
C ASP A 66 -10.81 -13.61 8.53
N ASP A 67 -10.00 -14.35 9.32
CA ASP A 67 -10.42 -15.07 10.52
C ASP A 67 -11.03 -14.15 11.61
N LEU A 68 -10.82 -12.83 11.53
CA LEU A 68 -11.42 -11.85 12.44
C LEU A 68 -12.78 -11.34 11.94
N ILE A 69 -13.02 -11.39 10.63
CA ILE A 69 -14.17 -10.76 9.97
C ILE A 69 -15.20 -11.81 9.53
N GLU A 70 -14.73 -12.98 9.11
CA GLU A 70 -15.53 -14.08 8.59
C GLU A 70 -15.76 -15.13 9.69
N ASP A 71 -17.00 -15.60 9.84
CA ASP A 71 -17.36 -16.67 10.78
C ASP A 71 -17.06 -18.08 10.22
N ASP A 72 -16.79 -18.19 8.92
CA ASP A 72 -16.56 -19.45 8.21
C ASP A 72 -15.08 -19.85 8.13
N VAL A 73 -14.84 -21.17 8.05
CA VAL A 73 -13.49 -21.73 7.86
C VAL A 73 -12.95 -21.36 6.48
N GLN A 74 -11.80 -20.69 6.47
CA GLN A 74 -11.15 -20.23 5.25
C GLN A 74 -10.59 -21.38 4.40
N ASP A 75 -10.82 -21.34 3.09
CA ASP A 75 -10.11 -22.18 2.11
C ASP A 75 -8.69 -21.64 1.88
N LEU A 76 -7.74 -22.22 2.59
CA LEU A 76 -6.32 -21.83 2.54
C LEU A 76 -5.71 -21.95 1.14
N LYS A 77 -6.20 -22.86 0.29
CA LYS A 77 -5.68 -23.01 -1.07
C LYS A 77 -6.14 -21.83 -1.93
N SER A 78 -7.41 -21.46 -1.84
CA SER A 78 -7.95 -20.31 -2.56
C SER A 78 -7.31 -19.01 -2.11
N LEU A 79 -7.18 -18.78 -0.80
CA LEU A 79 -6.46 -17.64 -0.22
C LEU A 79 -5.03 -17.51 -0.76
N GLY A 80 -4.28 -18.62 -0.74
CA GLY A 80 -2.92 -18.62 -1.27
C GLY A 80 -2.84 -18.23 -2.74
N GLN A 81 -3.80 -18.69 -3.56
CA GLN A 81 -3.88 -18.31 -4.97
C GLN A 81 -4.23 -16.84 -5.17
N GLU A 82 -5.11 -16.27 -4.34
CA GLU A 82 -5.45 -14.85 -4.40
C GLU A 82 -4.27 -13.97 -4.04
N VAL A 83 -3.57 -14.31 -2.97
CA VAL A 83 -2.34 -13.63 -2.54
C VAL A 83 -1.27 -13.68 -3.63
N LEU A 84 -1.09 -14.84 -4.29
CA LEU A 84 -0.19 -14.97 -5.44
C LEU A 84 -0.63 -14.10 -6.63
N ARG A 85 -1.92 -14.13 -6.99
CA ARG A 85 -2.49 -13.33 -8.07
C ARG A 85 -2.28 -11.84 -7.82
N TYR A 86 -2.62 -11.37 -6.63
CA TYR A 86 -2.46 -9.98 -6.25
C TYR A 86 -0.99 -9.55 -6.26
N THR A 87 -0.09 -10.35 -5.68
CA THR A 87 1.35 -10.03 -5.67
C THR A 87 1.90 -9.93 -7.08
N ARG A 88 1.54 -10.87 -7.96
CA ARG A 88 1.97 -10.83 -9.37
C ARG A 88 1.45 -9.56 -10.07
N TRP A 89 0.17 -9.25 -9.88
CA TRP A 89 -0.47 -8.09 -10.48
C TRP A 89 0.20 -6.79 -10.02
N SER A 90 0.39 -6.61 -8.71
CA SER A 90 0.92 -5.36 -8.14
C SER A 90 2.37 -5.12 -8.56
N VAL A 91 3.23 -6.15 -8.50
CA VAL A 91 4.64 -6.04 -8.92
C VAL A 91 4.74 -5.78 -10.41
N LYS A 92 3.95 -6.49 -11.24
CA LYS A 92 3.99 -6.27 -12.69
C LYS A 92 3.57 -4.83 -13.04
N ARG A 93 2.47 -4.36 -12.47
CA ARG A 93 1.96 -3.01 -12.73
C ARG A 93 2.94 -1.94 -12.25
N ALA A 94 3.64 -2.17 -11.14
CA ALA A 94 4.70 -1.27 -10.66
C ALA A 94 5.86 -1.17 -11.65
N ILE A 95 6.36 -2.30 -12.16
CA ILE A 95 7.45 -2.34 -13.14
C ILE A 95 7.03 -1.61 -14.42
N ASP A 96 5.86 -1.95 -14.98
CA ASP A 96 5.34 -1.32 -16.18
C ASP A 96 5.21 0.22 -15.98
N ALA A 97 4.76 0.67 -14.81
CA ALA A 97 4.65 2.10 -14.49
C ALA A 97 6.01 2.80 -14.35
N LEU A 98 7.02 2.13 -13.81
CA LEU A 98 8.37 2.69 -13.71
C LEU A 98 9.01 2.83 -15.09
N ASP A 99 8.88 1.83 -15.95
CA ASP A 99 9.35 1.88 -17.35
C ASP A 99 8.71 3.08 -18.08
N ASP A 100 7.40 3.28 -17.92
CA ASP A 100 6.67 4.41 -18.50
C ASP A 100 7.12 5.78 -17.96
N LEU A 101 7.43 5.87 -16.67
CA LEU A 101 7.89 7.10 -16.03
C LEU A 101 9.32 7.45 -16.44
N GLU A 102 10.20 6.46 -16.55
CA GLU A 102 11.56 6.64 -17.08
C GLU A 102 11.53 7.11 -18.53
N ALA A 103 10.65 6.53 -19.36
CA ALA A 103 10.49 6.95 -20.76
C ALA A 103 9.96 8.38 -20.92
N LYS A 104 9.15 8.88 -19.96
CA LYS A 104 8.63 10.27 -19.96
C LYS A 104 9.59 11.29 -19.35
N GLY A 105 10.52 10.83 -18.51
CA GLY A 105 11.50 11.66 -17.82
C GLY A 105 12.82 11.85 -18.59
N SER A 106 13.03 11.12 -19.69
CA SER A 106 14.13 11.33 -20.66
C SER A 106 13.74 12.29 -21.78
#